data_AF-A0A3D0LAE2-F1
#
_entry.id   AF-A0A3D0LAE2-F1
#
_cell.length_a   1.000
_cell.length_b   1.000
_cell.length_c   1.000
_cell.angle_alpha   90.00
_cell.angle_beta   90.00
_cell.angle_gamma   90.00
#
_symmetry.space_group_name_H-M   'P 1'
#
loop_
_entity.id
_entity.type
_entity.pdbx_description
1 polymer ?
#
loop_
_entity_poly.entity_id
_entity_poly.type
_entity_poly.pdbx_seq_one_letter_code
_entity_poly.pdbx_strand_id
1 'polypeptide(L)' 'YCEPGIKGDTSGKSLKPATLDTGAEVRVPLFCNTDDRIVIDTRDGSFVERAKDK' A
#
# COMPACT_ATOMS: atom_id res chain seq x y z
N TYR A 1 -8.02 35.96 9.51
CA TYR A 1 -7.29 35.25 10.57
C TYR A 1 -8.18 34.11 11.03
N CYS A 2 -7.85 32.89 10.62
CA CYS A 2 -8.48 31.65 11.06
C CYS A 2 -7.33 30.64 11.16
N GLU A 3 -7.22 30.00 12.31
CA GLU A 3 -6.01 29.36 12.80
C GLU A 3 -5.55 28.22 11.87
N PRO A 4 -4.24 28.10 11.59
CA PRO A 4 -3.73 27.08 10.70
C PRO A 4 -4.07 25.72 11.30
N GLY A 5 -4.86 24.92 10.58
CA GLY A 5 -5.24 23.57 11.01
C GLY A 5 -4.01 22.77 11.39
N ILE A 6 -3.82 22.60 12.70
CA ILE A 6 -2.71 21.87 13.30
C ILE A 6 -2.86 20.41 12.89
N LYS A 7 -1.98 19.98 11.98
CA LYS A 7 -1.23 18.73 11.99
C LYS A 7 -1.77 17.71 13.02
N GLY A 8 -2.57 16.75 12.58
CA GLY A 8 -3.18 15.81 13.53
C GLY A 8 -3.47 14.41 12.99
N ASP A 9 -3.99 14.28 11.77
CA ASP A 9 -4.31 12.94 11.24
C ASP A 9 -3.25 12.46 10.25
N THR A 10 -2.02 12.29 10.74
CA THR A 10 -0.96 11.55 10.03
C THR A 10 -0.91 10.11 10.55
N SER A 11 -2.07 9.51 10.80
CA SER A 11 -2.21 8.11 11.20
C SER A 11 -3.07 7.31 10.21
N GLY A 12 -3.21 7.78 8.98
CA GLY A 12 -3.67 6.92 7.90
C GLY A 12 -2.47 6.11 7.40
N LYS A 13 -2.37 4.81 7.74
CA LYS A 13 -1.70 3.82 6.88
C LYS A 13 -2.36 3.92 5.50
N SER A 14 -1.94 4.90 4.71
CA SER A 14 -2.54 5.20 3.44
C SER A 14 -2.05 4.10 2.51
N LEU A 15 -2.93 3.16 2.20
CA LEU A 15 -2.64 2.12 1.23
C LEU A 15 -2.91 2.71 -0.14
N LYS A 16 -1.96 2.56 -1.06
CA LYS A 16 -2.18 2.92 -2.46
C LYS A 16 -2.73 1.70 -3.21
N PRO A 17 -3.71 1.87 -4.11
CA PRO A 17 -4.03 0.82 -5.07
C PRO A 17 -2.81 0.59 -5.95
N ALA A 18 -2.43 -0.68 -6.11
CA ALA A 18 -1.41 -1.13 -7.03
C ALA A 18 -2.00 -2.22 -7.91
N THR A 19 -1.77 -2.09 -9.21
CA THR A 19 -2.14 -3.11 -10.18
C THR A 19 -0.97 -4.07 -10.33
N LEU A 20 -1.25 -5.36 -10.14
CA LEU A 20 -0.29 -6.42 -10.40
C LEU A 20 -0.19 -6.66 -11.91
N ASP A 21 0.90 -7.30 -12.35
CA ASP A 21 1.11 -7.70 -13.75
C ASP A 21 0.00 -8.65 -14.26
N THR A 22 -0.62 -9.39 -13.34
CA THR A 22 -1.77 -10.26 -13.61
C THR A 22 -3.08 -9.51 -13.84
N GLY A 23 -3.12 -8.18 -13.67
CA GLY A 23 -4.31 -7.34 -13.81
C GLY A 23 -5.16 -7.21 -12.53
N ALA A 24 -4.74 -7.80 -11.41
CA ALA A 24 -5.43 -7.66 -10.13
C ALA A 24 -5.06 -6.34 -9.44
N GLU A 25 -6.06 -5.58 -8.96
CA GLU A 25 -5.85 -4.39 -8.12
C GLU A 25 -5.80 -4.77 -6.64
N VAL A 26 -4.70 -4.46 -5.98
CA VAL A 26 -4.47 -4.75 -4.56
C VAL A 26 -4.07 -3.49 -3.80
N ARG A 27 -4.33 -3.45 -2.50
CA ARG A 27 -3.97 -2.31 -1.64
C ARG A 27 -2.59 -2.56 -1.03
N VAL A 28 -1.60 -1.80 -1.47
CA VAL A 28 -0.21 -1.93 -0.99
C VAL A 28 0.19 -0.73 -0.14
N PRO A 29 1.14 -0.90 0.79
CA PRO A 29 1.70 0.21 1.54
C PRO A 29 2.38 1.25 0.63
N LEU A 30 2.39 2.51 1.06
CA LEU A 30 3.05 3.62 0.36
C LEU A 30 4.53 3.37 0.01
N PHE A 31 5.24 2.57 0.80
CA PHE A 31 6.65 2.25 0.60
C PHE A 31 6.91 1.16 -0.47
N CYS A 32 5.86 0.52 -1.00
CA CYS A 32 6.01 -0.47 -2.06
C CYS A 32 6.38 0.24 -3.38
N ASN A 33 7.43 -0.20 -4.06
CA ASN A 33 7.87 0.39 -5.34
C ASN A 33 7.49 -0.51 -6.52
N THR A 34 7.42 0.06 -7.73
CA THR A 34 7.35 -0.71 -8.98
C THR A 34 8.61 -1.58 -9.06
N ASP A 35 8.47 -2.86 -9.43
CA ASP A 35 9.50 -3.92 -9.40
C ASP A 35 9.65 -4.67 -8.05
N ASP A 36 8.98 -4.20 -6.98
CA ASP A 36 9.01 -4.90 -5.70
C ASP A 36 8.12 -6.15 -5.70
N ARG A 37 8.69 -7.30 -5.32
CA ARG A 37 7.91 -8.53 -5.16
C ARG A 37 7.14 -8.48 -3.85
N ILE A 38 5.84 -8.68 -3.96
CA ILE A 38 4.92 -8.72 -2.81
C ILE A 38 4.14 -10.02 -2.82
N VAL A 39 3.90 -10.57 -1.64
CA VAL A 39 3.03 -11.72 -1.43
C VAL A 39 1.63 -11.18 -1.14
N ILE A 40 0.69 -11.58 -1.97
CA ILE A 40 -0.73 -11.26 -1.84
C ILE A 40 -1.53 -12.53 -1.63
N ASP A 41 -2.58 -12.46 -0.83
CA ASP A 41 -3.55 -13.53 -0.70
C ASP A 41 -4.54 -13.46 -1.87
N THR A 42 -4.61 -14.51 -2.70
CA THR A 42 -5.48 -14.52 -3.89
C THR A 42 -6.95 -14.79 -3.58
N ARG A 43 -7.31 -15.10 -2.33
CA ARG A 43 -8.71 -15.33 -1.92
C ARG A 43 -9.41 -14.01 -1.64
N ASP A 44 -8.69 -13.07 -1.03
CA ASP A 44 -9.21 -11.74 -0.65
C ASP A 44 -8.55 -10.57 -1.41
N GLY A 45 -7.41 -10.80 -2.08
CA GLY A 45 -6.62 -9.73 -2.72
C GLY A 45 -5.84 -8.87 -1.70
N SER A 46 -5.72 -9.35 -0.47
CA SER A 46 -5.03 -8.65 0.61
C SER A 46 -3.51 -8.80 0.50
N PHE A 47 -2.80 -7.69 0.68
CA PHE A 47 -1.34 -7.70 0.83
C PHE A 47 -0.95 -8.43 2.12
N VAL A 48 -0.10 -9.45 2.02
CA VAL A 48 0.39 -10.23 3.16
C VAL A 48 1.73 -9.67 3.62
N GLU A 49 2.73 -9.71 2.74
CA GLU A 49 4.09 -9.29 3.06
C GLU A 49 4.90 -8.90 1.81
N ARG A 50 6.04 -8.25 2.02
CA ARG A 50 7.01 -7.98 0.96
C ARG A 50 7.91 -9.20 0.80
N ALA A 51 7.93 -9.81 -0.38
CA ALA A 51 8.79 -10.95 -0.66
C ALA A 51 10.24 -10.45 -0.71
N LYS A 52 11.07 -10.90 0.24
CA LYS A 52 12.51 -10.70 0.17
C LYS A 52 13.11 -11.85 -0.62
N ASP A 53 13.55 -11.56 -1.83
CA ASP A 53 14.45 -12.45 -2.58
C ASP A 53 15.74 -12.58 -1.75
N LYS A 54 16.17 -13.82 -1.48
CA LYS A 54 17.27 -14.14 -0.56
C LYS A 54 18.54 -14.43 -1.32
#